data_AF-A0A3D4UYC8-F1
#
_entry.id   AF-A0A3D4UYC8-F1
#
_cell.length_a   1.000
_cell.length_b   1.000
_cell.length_c   1.000
_cell.angle_alpha   90.00
_cell.angle_beta   90.00
_cell.angle_gamma   90.00
#
_symmetry.space_group_name_H-M   'P 1'
#
loop_
_entity.id
_entity.type
_entity.pdbx_description
1 polymer ?
#
loop_
_entity_poly.entity_id
_entity_poly.type
_entity_poly.pdbx_seq_one_letter_code
_entity_poly.pdbx_strand_id
1 'polypeptide(L)'
;MSKFPDNFKSVKGDTLEIKKVLKRIRSFYLAKGTESSIEFLIRLLFDVYVETYRPGEDIFTSSGGFWYSPTVVRVTDSNPDENAKNRGQVVEFVDSGEIIGTAVVDEIHQFVMSGNRVLELELVDISNFTITETTVVRLKSGVEKPYRLVTEIPIS
;
A
#
# COMPACT_ATOMS: atom_id res chain seq x y z
N MET A 1 -29.53 -57.97 -0.30
CA MET A 1 -28.71 -56.79 -0.64
C MET A 1 -29.64 -55.70 -1.13
N SER A 2 -29.69 -54.55 -0.44
CA SER A 2 -30.47 -53.39 -0.88
C SER A 2 -29.95 -52.93 -2.24
N LYS A 3 -30.79 -53.02 -3.27
CA LYS A 3 -30.46 -52.63 -4.64
C LYS A 3 -30.51 -51.12 -4.70
N PHE A 4 -29.41 -50.49 -5.12
CA PHE A 4 -29.37 -49.05 -5.35
C PHE A 4 -30.44 -48.69 -6.40
N PRO A 5 -31.18 -47.57 -6.25
CA PRO A 5 -32.25 -47.22 -7.18
C PRO A 5 -31.69 -47.02 -8.59
N ASP A 6 -32.32 -47.67 -9.57
CA ASP A 6 -31.83 -47.79 -10.96
C ASP A 6 -31.81 -46.45 -11.72
N ASN A 7 -32.39 -45.37 -11.15
CA ASN A 7 -32.52 -44.06 -11.78
C ASN A 7 -32.12 -42.94 -10.82
N PHE A 8 -30.81 -42.72 -10.63
CA PHE A 8 -30.33 -41.47 -10.04
C PHE A 8 -30.43 -40.38 -11.10
N LYS A 9 -31.50 -39.59 -11.06
CA LYS A 9 -31.68 -38.42 -11.92
C LYS A 9 -30.87 -37.27 -11.34
N SER A 10 -30.06 -36.61 -12.17
CA SER A 10 -29.55 -35.28 -11.83
C SER A 10 -30.76 -34.36 -11.56
N VAL A 11 -30.61 -33.33 -10.72
CA VAL A 11 -31.67 -32.36 -10.42
C VAL A 11 -32.28 -31.75 -11.71
N LYS A 12 -31.51 -31.73 -12.81
CA LYS A 12 -31.90 -31.24 -14.13
C LYS A 12 -32.68 -32.24 -15.01
N GLY A 13 -32.90 -33.46 -14.54
CA GLY A 13 -33.72 -34.47 -15.23
C GLY A 13 -33.01 -35.31 -16.29
N ASP A 14 -31.75 -35.04 -16.60
CA ASP A 14 -30.95 -35.84 -17.53
C ASP A 14 -30.57 -37.20 -16.93
N THR A 15 -30.53 -38.22 -17.79
CA THR A 15 -30.15 -39.58 -17.41
C THR A 15 -28.64 -39.65 -17.22
N LEU A 16 -28.20 -39.67 -15.96
CA LEU A 16 -26.79 -39.88 -15.60
C LEU A 16 -26.35 -41.30 -15.98
N GLU A 17 -25.24 -41.41 -16.71
CA GLU A 17 -24.63 -42.72 -17.01
C GLU A 17 -23.96 -43.31 -15.76
N ILE A 18 -24.72 -44.08 -14.97
CA ILE A 18 -24.28 -44.71 -13.72
C ILE A 18 -22.98 -45.52 -13.91
N LYS A 19 -22.78 -46.17 -15.06
CA LYS A 19 -21.56 -46.93 -15.39
C LYS A 19 -20.30 -46.06 -15.37
N LYS A 20 -20.39 -44.82 -15.88
CA LYS A 20 -19.27 -43.87 -15.89
C LYS A 20 -18.95 -43.37 -14.47
N VAL A 21 -19.98 -43.13 -13.67
CA VAL A 21 -19.83 -42.73 -12.26
C VAL A 21 -19.20 -43.84 -11.43
N LEU A 22 -19.71 -45.07 -11.56
CA LEU A 22 -19.20 -46.24 -10.83
C LEU A 22 -17.72 -46.53 -11.15
N LYS A 23 -17.30 -46.34 -12.41
CA LYS A 23 -15.90 -46.50 -12.81
C LYS A 23 -14.98 -45.49 -12.12
N ARG A 24 -15.49 -44.30 -11.78
CA ARG A 24 -14.74 -43.19 -11.16
C ARG A 24 -14.92 -43.09 -9.65
N ILE A 25 -15.83 -43.85 -9.05
CA ILE A 25 -16.19 -43.72 -7.63
C ILE A 25 -15.01 -44.04 -6.69
N ARG A 26 -14.17 -45.02 -7.04
CA ARG A 26 -12.95 -45.33 -6.28
C ARG A 26 -11.98 -44.15 -6.29
N SER A 27 -11.74 -43.55 -7.45
CA SER A 27 -10.87 -42.38 -7.60
C SER A 27 -11.43 -41.16 -6.88
N PHE A 28 -12.76 -40.99 -6.88
CA PHE A 28 -13.44 -39.94 -6.11
C PHE A 28 -13.18 -40.08 -4.60
N TYR A 29 -13.35 -41.28 -4.04
CA TYR A 29 -13.08 -41.53 -2.62
C TYR A 29 -11.61 -41.34 -2.25
N LEU A 30 -10.68 -41.71 -3.15
CA LEU A 30 -9.24 -41.47 -2.94
C LEU A 30 -8.87 -39.98 -2.97
N ALA A 31 -9.53 -39.21 -3.84
CA ALA A 31 -9.29 -37.77 -3.98
C ALA A 31 -10.16 -36.92 -3.04
N LYS A 32 -10.85 -37.52 -2.06
CA LYS A 32 -11.77 -36.82 -1.16
C LYS A 32 -11.07 -35.64 -0.49
N GLY A 33 -11.66 -34.45 -0.63
CA GLY A 33 -11.13 -33.21 -0.04
C GLY A 33 -10.26 -32.39 -0.99
N THR A 34 -9.96 -32.89 -2.19
CA THR A 34 -9.42 -32.08 -3.29
C THR A 34 -10.52 -31.27 -3.96
N GLU A 35 -10.16 -30.15 -4.57
CA GLU A 35 -11.07 -29.31 -5.37
C GLU A 35 -11.76 -30.11 -6.48
N SER A 36 -11.01 -30.92 -7.22
CA SER A 36 -11.56 -31.77 -8.27
C SER A 36 -12.60 -32.78 -7.76
N SER A 37 -12.49 -33.25 -6.51
CA SER A 37 -13.52 -34.13 -5.91
C SER A 37 -14.80 -33.38 -5.59
N ILE A 38 -14.69 -32.14 -5.10
CA ILE A 38 -15.82 -31.28 -4.77
C ILE A 38 -16.53 -30.84 -6.05
N GLU A 39 -15.77 -30.40 -7.07
CA GLU A 39 -16.31 -30.07 -8.39
C GLU A 39 -17.06 -31.26 -9.00
N PHE A 40 -16.46 -32.45 -8.97
CA PHE A 40 -17.08 -33.66 -9.50
C PHE A 40 -18.40 -33.99 -8.77
N LEU A 41 -18.44 -33.84 -7.44
CA LEU A 41 -19.64 -34.08 -6.65
C LEU A 41 -20.76 -33.09 -6.99
N ILE A 42 -20.45 -31.79 -7.08
CA ILE A 42 -21.43 -30.75 -7.40
C ILE A 42 -21.94 -30.90 -8.83
N ARG A 43 -21.06 -31.19 -9.80
CA ARG A 43 -21.44 -31.50 -11.19
C ARG A 43 -22.36 -32.72 -11.25
N LEU A 44 -22.06 -33.77 -10.47
CA LEU A 44 -22.87 -34.99 -10.42
C LEU A 44 -24.28 -34.75 -9.88
N LEU A 45 -24.43 -33.89 -8.86
CA LEU A 45 -25.71 -33.63 -8.19
C LEU A 45 -26.57 -32.61 -8.95
N PHE A 46 -25.95 -31.53 -9.43
CA PHE A 46 -26.66 -30.33 -9.89
C PHE A 46 -26.46 -30.03 -11.37
N ASP A 47 -25.57 -30.73 -12.09
CA ASP A 47 -25.19 -30.42 -13.48
C ASP A 47 -24.74 -28.95 -13.67
N VAL A 48 -23.99 -28.43 -12.69
CA VAL A 48 -23.43 -27.07 -12.71
C VAL A 48 -21.91 -27.14 -12.69
N TYR A 49 -21.27 -26.32 -13.53
CA TYR A 49 -19.83 -26.06 -13.45
C TYR A 49 -19.59 -25.10 -12.28
N VAL A 50 -18.78 -25.53 -11.32
CA VAL A 50 -18.42 -24.74 -10.14
C VAL A 50 -16.94 -24.38 -10.21
N GLU A 51 -16.62 -23.12 -9.97
CA GLU A 51 -15.27 -22.66 -9.65
C GLU A 51 -15.12 -22.72 -8.13
N THR A 52 -14.10 -23.40 -7.62
CA THR A 52 -13.90 -23.48 -6.17
C THR A 52 -12.95 -22.39 -5.71
N TYR A 53 -13.40 -21.59 -4.76
CA TYR A 53 -12.58 -20.55 -4.14
C TYR A 53 -11.98 -21.08 -2.83
N ARG A 54 -10.65 -21.03 -2.70
CA ARG A 54 -9.98 -21.34 -1.43
C ARG A 54 -9.66 -20.03 -0.70
N PRO A 55 -10.17 -19.81 0.52
CA PRO A 55 -9.84 -18.62 1.31
C PRO A 55 -8.35 -18.45 1.63
N GLY A 56 -7.55 -19.51 1.47
CA GLY A 56 -6.09 -19.46 1.64
C GLY A 56 -5.33 -18.87 0.46
N GLU A 57 -5.98 -18.63 -0.69
CA GLU A 57 -5.35 -17.97 -1.84
C GLU A 57 -5.27 -16.45 -1.62
N ASP A 58 -6.23 -15.89 -0.90
CA ASP A 58 -6.27 -14.46 -0.54
C ASP A 58 -5.90 -14.26 0.94
N ILE A 59 -4.75 -14.79 1.37
CA ILE A 59 -4.21 -14.48 2.71
C ILE A 59 -3.63 -13.07 2.66
N PHE A 60 -4.36 -12.11 3.22
CA PHE A 60 -3.80 -10.81 3.55
C PHE A 60 -2.70 -11.00 4.59
N THR A 61 -1.44 -10.72 4.22
CA THR A 61 -0.35 -10.63 5.19
C THR A 61 -0.65 -9.47 6.13
N SER A 62 -1.00 -9.79 7.39
CA SER A 62 -1.49 -8.83 8.39
C SER A 62 -0.45 -7.76 8.82
N SER A 63 0.75 -7.79 8.22
CA SER A 63 1.86 -6.88 8.53
C SER A 63 2.75 -6.56 7.31
N GLY A 64 2.27 -6.78 6.08
CA GLY A 64 3.01 -6.42 4.85
C GLY A 64 3.05 -4.91 4.58
N GLY A 65 2.97 -4.08 5.61
CA GLY A 65 3.07 -2.63 5.48
C GLY A 65 4.51 -2.23 5.18
N PHE A 66 4.75 -1.69 4.00
CA PHE A 66 5.99 -0.98 3.73
C PHE A 66 6.00 0.30 4.58
N TRP A 67 6.91 0.40 5.55
CA TRP A 67 7.09 1.61 6.34
C TRP A 67 7.76 2.68 5.47
N TYR A 68 6.98 3.63 4.98
CA TYR A 68 7.50 4.82 4.30
C TYR A 68 7.84 5.87 5.35
N SER A 69 9.12 6.16 5.52
CA SER A 69 9.62 7.20 6.44
C SER A 69 10.28 8.32 5.63
N PRO A 70 9.54 9.35 5.21
CA PRO A 70 10.12 10.48 4.49
C PRO A 70 11.04 11.27 5.44
N THR A 71 12.10 11.85 4.88
CA THR A 71 12.94 12.81 5.62
C THR A 71 12.32 14.18 5.49
N VAL A 72 11.91 14.77 6.61
CA VAL A 72 11.17 16.04 6.63
C VAL A 72 11.94 17.14 7.35
N VAL A 73 11.83 18.37 6.85
CA VAL A 73 12.37 19.58 7.48
C VAL A 73 11.27 20.62 7.63
N ARG A 74 11.18 21.22 8.81
CA ARG A 74 10.19 22.24 9.13
C ARG A 74 10.79 23.64 9.10
N VAL A 75 10.14 24.51 8.37
CA VAL A 75 10.52 25.91 8.24
C VAL A 75 9.35 26.85 8.48
N THR A 76 9.65 28.08 8.89
CA THR A 76 8.64 29.13 9.01
C THR A 76 8.09 29.53 7.65
N ASP A 77 6.77 29.52 7.48
CA ASP A 77 6.14 29.94 6.24
C ASP A 77 6.21 31.48 6.08
N SER A 78 6.76 31.95 4.96
CA SER A 78 6.84 33.37 4.62
C SER A 78 5.83 33.81 3.56
N ASN A 79 5.34 32.89 2.71
CA ASN A 79 4.35 33.18 1.67
C ASN A 79 3.57 31.92 1.23
N PRO A 80 2.37 31.67 1.78
CA PRO A 80 1.61 30.43 1.52
C PRO A 80 1.22 30.23 0.05
N ASP A 81 0.95 31.33 -0.67
CA ASP A 81 0.46 31.29 -2.06
C ASP A 81 1.57 30.88 -3.06
N GLU A 82 2.84 31.08 -2.70
CA GLU A 82 3.99 30.78 -3.58
C GLU A 82 4.68 29.47 -3.22
N ASN A 83 4.47 28.96 -2.01
CA ASN A 83 5.09 27.72 -1.54
C ASN A 83 4.83 26.51 -2.45
N ALA A 84 3.69 26.44 -3.13
CA ALA A 84 3.40 25.36 -4.07
C ALA A 84 4.40 25.31 -5.24
N LYS A 85 5.01 26.45 -5.61
CA LYS A 85 6.01 26.55 -6.67
C LYS A 85 7.40 26.04 -6.23
N ASN A 86 7.59 25.80 -4.94
CA ASN A 86 8.86 25.34 -4.37
C ASN A 86 9.04 23.83 -4.52
N ARG A 87 8.00 23.10 -4.95
CA ARG A 87 8.07 21.66 -5.22
C ARG A 87 9.03 21.38 -6.38
N GLY A 88 9.92 20.41 -6.21
CA GLY A 88 10.94 20.05 -7.19
C GLY A 88 12.14 21.00 -7.24
N GLN A 89 12.20 22.01 -6.35
CA GLN A 89 13.34 22.91 -6.29
C GLN A 89 14.45 22.35 -5.39
N VAL A 90 15.69 22.75 -5.71
CA VAL A 90 16.84 22.50 -4.84
C VAL A 90 16.81 23.49 -3.68
N VAL A 91 16.89 22.94 -2.47
CA VAL A 91 17.14 23.67 -1.22
C VAL A 91 18.62 23.57 -0.86
N GLU A 92 19.17 24.69 -0.44
CA GLU A 92 20.52 24.82 0.09
C GLU A 92 20.44 25.06 1.59
N PHE A 93 21.17 24.25 2.36
CA PHE A 93 21.35 24.45 3.78
C PHE A 93 22.59 25.32 3.98
N VAL A 94 22.40 26.46 4.62
CA VAL A 94 23.46 27.43 4.84
C VAL A 94 23.66 27.58 6.35
N ASP A 95 24.87 27.37 6.82
CA ASP A 95 25.27 27.68 8.20
C ASP A 95 26.35 28.75 8.17
N SER A 96 26.15 29.82 8.95
CA SER A 96 27.12 30.92 9.07
C SER A 96 27.61 31.52 7.74
N GLY A 97 26.81 31.41 6.67
CA GLY A 97 27.11 31.91 5.32
C GLY A 97 27.76 30.91 4.36
N GLU A 98 28.06 29.69 4.81
CA GLU A 98 28.59 28.60 3.97
C GLU A 98 27.50 27.57 3.65
N ILE A 99 27.48 27.09 2.40
CA ILE A 99 26.57 26.02 1.99
C ILE A 99 27.11 24.71 2.55
N ILE A 100 26.42 24.16 3.54
CA ILE A 100 26.79 22.91 4.20
C ILE A 100 26.17 21.69 3.52
N GLY A 101 25.11 21.87 2.74
CA GLY A 101 24.45 20.78 2.03
C GLY A 101 23.32 21.23 1.11
N THR A 102 22.87 20.30 0.27
CA THR A 102 21.75 20.47 -0.66
C THR A 102 20.79 19.30 -0.57
N ALA A 103 19.51 19.56 -0.85
CA ALA A 103 18.49 18.54 -1.08
C ALA A 103 17.48 19.03 -2.11
N VAL A 104 16.61 18.15 -2.59
CA VAL A 104 15.49 18.47 -3.49
C VAL A 104 14.18 18.31 -2.74
N VAL A 105 13.24 19.24 -2.94
CA VAL A 105 11.90 19.17 -2.35
C VAL A 105 11.01 18.23 -3.17
N ASP A 106 10.54 17.14 -2.56
CA ASP A 106 9.61 16.21 -3.20
C ASP A 106 8.15 16.61 -2.96
N GLU A 107 7.81 16.86 -1.70
CA GLU A 107 6.46 17.22 -1.26
C GLU A 107 6.48 18.33 -0.21
N ILE A 108 5.35 19.05 -0.11
CA ILE A 108 5.21 20.24 0.72
C ILE A 108 3.88 20.17 1.48
N HIS A 109 3.95 20.26 2.81
CA HIS A 109 2.79 20.34 3.68
C HIS A 109 2.77 21.69 4.41
N GLN A 110 1.62 22.36 4.39
CA GLN A 110 1.40 23.63 5.08
C GLN A 110 0.40 23.46 6.20
N PHE A 111 0.74 23.95 7.39
CA PHE A 111 -0.16 23.91 8.53
C PHE A 111 0.16 25.01 9.54
N VAL A 112 -0.75 25.22 10.49
CA VAL A 112 -0.57 26.20 11.56
C VAL A 112 -0.31 25.46 12.86
N MET A 113 0.82 25.78 13.52
CA MET A 113 1.17 25.26 14.84
C MET A 113 1.27 26.42 15.82
N SER A 114 0.50 26.37 16.91
CA SER A 114 0.55 27.39 17.98
C SER A 114 0.42 28.83 17.46
N GLY A 115 -0.42 29.04 16.44
CA GLY A 115 -0.64 30.34 15.78
C GLY A 115 0.43 30.73 14.74
N ASN A 116 1.53 30.00 14.62
CA ASN A 116 2.55 30.22 13.61
C ASN A 116 2.31 29.33 12.38
N ARG A 117 2.48 29.89 11.19
CA ARG A 117 2.41 29.14 9.93
C ARG A 117 3.73 28.40 9.72
N VAL A 118 3.63 27.09 9.55
CA VAL A 118 4.77 26.18 9.37
C VAL A 118 4.64 25.49 8.02
N LEU A 119 5.77 25.37 7.35
CA LEU A 119 5.94 24.66 6.09
C LEU A 119 6.82 23.43 6.38
N GLU A 120 6.31 22.24 6.10
CA GLU A 120 7.05 20.99 6.17
C GLU A 120 7.43 20.56 4.75
N LEU A 121 8.73 20.41 4.53
CA LEU A 121 9.32 20.03 3.26
C LEU A 121 9.77 18.57 3.37
N GLU A 122 9.22 17.71 2.53
CA GLU A 122 9.75 16.37 2.34
C GLU A 122 10.92 16.43 1.35
N LEU A 123 12.05 15.84 1.74
CA LEU A 123 13.31 15.97 1.03
C LEU A 123 13.76 14.65 0.42
N VAL A 124 14.32 14.76 -0.79
CA VAL A 124 14.98 13.68 -1.53
C VAL A 124 16.35 14.15 -2.02
N ASP A 125 17.22 13.20 -2.40
CA ASP A 125 18.58 13.46 -2.88
C ASP A 125 19.41 14.34 -1.92
N ILE A 126 19.49 13.89 -0.67
CA ILE A 126 20.06 14.63 0.45
C ILE A 126 21.57 14.42 0.48
N SER A 127 22.35 15.51 0.42
CA SER A 127 23.79 15.46 0.70
C SER A 127 24.06 15.20 2.19
N ASN A 128 25.21 14.62 2.54
CA ASN A 128 25.56 14.43 3.96
C ASN A 128 25.93 15.77 4.62
N PHE A 129 25.05 16.30 5.47
CA PHE A 129 25.31 17.49 6.29
C PHE A 129 24.71 17.35 7.69
N THR A 130 25.15 18.20 8.61
CA THR A 130 24.64 18.26 9.98
C THR A 130 23.92 19.58 10.17
N ILE A 131 22.68 19.52 10.66
CA ILE A 131 21.90 20.72 10.99
C ILE A 131 22.32 21.24 12.36
N THR A 132 22.57 22.54 12.43
CA THR A 132 22.83 23.30 13.66
C THR A 132 21.69 24.31 13.89
N GLU A 133 21.60 24.89 15.09
CA GLU A 133 20.58 25.91 15.42
C GLU A 133 20.65 27.17 14.54
N THR A 134 21.81 27.42 13.93
CA THR A 134 22.09 28.57 13.06
C THR A 134 21.85 28.27 11.58
N THR A 135 21.50 27.02 11.24
CA THR A 135 21.26 26.62 9.86
C THR A 135 19.98 27.28 9.32
N VAL A 136 20.08 27.91 8.16
CA VAL A 136 18.96 28.48 7.41
C VAL A 136 18.77 27.72 6.11
N VAL A 137 17.51 27.60 5.68
CA VAL A 137 17.16 26.96 4.40
C VAL A 137 16.96 28.04 3.34
N ARG A 138 17.65 27.90 2.22
CA ARG A 138 17.55 28.80 1.08
C ARG A 138 17.02 28.04 -0.13
N LEU A 139 16.01 28.60 -0.79
CA LEU A 139 15.58 28.13 -2.10
C LEU A 139 16.42 28.81 -3.19
N LYS A 140 16.82 28.04 -4.20
CA LYS A 140 17.61 28.56 -5.32
C LYS A 140 16.80 29.51 -6.22
N SER A 141 15.47 29.53 -6.12
CA SER A 141 14.58 30.34 -6.97
C SER A 141 14.38 31.79 -6.49
N GLY A 142 15.45 32.57 -6.38
CA GLY A 142 15.40 34.04 -6.48
C GLY A 142 14.61 34.85 -5.43
N VAL A 143 13.92 34.22 -4.49
CA VAL A 143 13.33 34.89 -3.31
C VAL A 143 14.21 34.54 -2.12
N GLU A 144 15.20 35.40 -1.86
CA GLU A 144 16.10 35.32 -0.71
C GLU A 144 15.37 35.68 0.60
N LYS A 145 14.34 34.91 0.96
CA LYS A 145 13.86 34.89 2.34
C LYS A 145 14.42 33.63 2.98
N PRO A 146 15.48 33.74 3.83
CA PRO A 146 16.01 32.58 4.52
C PRO A 146 14.89 32.01 5.40
N TYR A 147 14.53 30.78 5.12
CA TYR A 147 13.58 30.02 5.89
C TYR A 147 14.28 29.59 7.18
N ARG A 148 13.78 30.05 8.33
CA ARG A 148 14.34 29.66 9.62
C ARG A 148 13.82 28.28 9.99
N LEU A 149 14.72 27.41 10.43
CA LEU A 149 14.36 26.10 10.95
C LEU A 149 13.53 26.27 12.23
N VAL A 150 12.46 25.49 12.33
CA VAL A 150 11.67 25.39 13.55
C VAL A 150 12.27 24.27 14.38
N THR A 151 13.31 24.59 15.17
CA THR A 151 14.06 23.60 15.96
C THR A 151 13.44 23.31 17.32
N GLU A 152 12.58 24.18 17.87
CA GLU A 152 11.89 23.93 19.13
C GLU A 152 10.47 24.52 19.11
N ILE A 153 9.49 23.69 19.46
CA ILE A 153 8.14 24.15 19.80
C ILE A 153 8.12 24.27 21.32
N PRO A 154 8.09 25.47 21.91
CA PRO A 154 7.75 25.59 23.31
C PRO A 154 6.30 25.10 23.48
N ILE A 155 6.16 23.94 24.12
CA ILE A 155 4.88 23.49 24.65
C ILE A 155 4.54 24.45 25.78
N SER A 156 3.55 25.32 25.54
CA SER A 156 2.89 26.10 26.59
C SER A 156 2.04 25.20 27.46
#